data_AF-A0A5C1HX14-F1
#
_entry.id   AF-A0A5C1HX14-F1
#
_cell.length_a   1.000
_cell.length_b   1.000
_cell.length_c   1.000
_cell.angle_alpha   90.00
_cell.angle_beta   90.00
_cell.angle_gamma   90.00
#
_symmetry.space_group_name_H-M   'P 1'
#
loop_
_entity.id
_entity.type
_entity.pdbx_description
1 polymer ?
#
loop_
_entity_poly.entity_id
_entity_poly.type
_entity_poly.pdbx_seq_one_letter_code
_entity_poly.pdbx_strand_id
1 'polypeptide(L)'
;MKAKTTTPVALADSAGVDVYMKKLDHPLKDVLEALRKIILSADSGIGEHIKWNAPSFLYTGEMRAFDPKEYKRYVIVSNVFQKDCIRLVFPSGAKINDTSGLLSGDYADGRRLAFFHDMEEVAAKEEALKNAVKTWLAILDK
;
A
#
# COMPACT_ATOMS: atom_id res chain seq x y z
N MET A 1 19.69 -16.23 -32.09
CA MET A 1 19.01 -15.20 -31.27
C MET A 1 19.50 -15.34 -29.83
N LYS A 2 20.16 -14.32 -29.26
CA LYS A 2 20.65 -14.39 -27.87
C LYS A 2 19.45 -14.20 -26.94
N ALA A 3 19.18 -15.19 -26.09
CA ALA A 3 18.18 -15.09 -25.03
C ALA A 3 18.56 -13.89 -24.14
N LYS A 4 17.67 -12.90 -24.03
CA LYS A 4 17.80 -11.86 -23.01
C LYS A 4 17.55 -12.53 -21.67
N THR A 5 18.59 -12.76 -20.90
CA THR A 5 18.49 -13.06 -19.47
C THR A 5 17.89 -11.83 -18.79
N THR A 6 16.57 -11.79 -18.66
CA THR A 6 15.87 -10.83 -17.81
C THR A 6 16.11 -11.25 -16.37
N THR A 7 17.01 -10.55 -15.68
CA THR A 7 17.08 -10.59 -14.22
C THR A 7 15.67 -10.33 -13.67
N PRO A 8 15.16 -11.15 -12.73
CA PRO A 8 13.87 -10.89 -12.11
C PRO A 8 13.91 -9.49 -11.48
N VAL A 9 13.02 -8.60 -11.91
CA VAL A 9 12.86 -7.30 -11.25
C VAL A 9 12.35 -7.58 -9.84
N ALA A 10 13.07 -7.10 -8.83
CA ALA A 10 12.63 -7.22 -7.44
C ALA A 10 11.25 -6.57 -7.29
N LEU A 11 10.30 -7.31 -6.70
CA LEU A 11 8.94 -6.83 -6.48
C LEU A 11 8.91 -5.65 -5.49
N ALA A 12 9.79 -5.68 -4.50
CA ALA A 12 9.93 -4.67 -3.46
C ALA A 12 11.35 -4.05 -3.47
N ASP A 13 11.43 -2.79 -3.04
CA ASP A 13 12.65 -1.99 -2.98
C ASP A 13 12.59 -1.02 -1.77
N SER A 14 12.74 -1.57 -0.56
CA SER A 14 12.75 -0.76 0.66
C SER A 14 13.90 0.25 0.70
N ALA A 15 15.06 -0.08 0.10
CA ALA A 15 16.18 0.85 0.02
C ALA A 15 15.84 2.08 -0.84
N GLY A 16 15.17 1.89 -1.97
CA GLY A 16 14.64 2.97 -2.79
C GLY A 16 13.60 3.82 -2.05
N VAL A 17 12.73 3.19 -1.26
CA VAL A 17 11.78 3.91 -0.40
C VAL A 17 12.49 4.71 0.70
N ASP A 18 13.54 4.19 1.32
CA ASP A 18 14.35 4.93 2.31
C ASP A 18 15.00 6.18 1.70
N VAL A 19 15.53 6.06 0.48
CA VAL A 19 16.09 7.20 -0.25
C VAL A 19 15.01 8.23 -0.56
N TYR A 20 13.82 7.80 -0.97
CA TYR A 20 12.67 8.68 -1.18
C TYR A 20 12.29 9.40 0.11
N MET A 21 12.10 8.69 1.23
CA MET A 21 11.67 9.28 2.51
C MET A 21 12.69 10.29 3.05
N LYS A 22 13.99 10.06 2.84
CA LYS A 22 15.05 11.02 3.21
C LYS A 22 14.92 12.34 2.46
N LYS A 23 14.55 12.31 1.17
CA LYS A 23 14.44 13.50 0.30
C LYS A 23 13.06 14.14 0.31
N LEU A 24 12.05 13.46 0.84
CA LEU A 24 10.67 13.92 0.82
C LEU A 24 10.52 15.23 1.61
N ASP A 25 10.11 16.28 0.91
CA ASP A 25 9.66 17.56 1.48
C ASP A 25 8.12 17.61 1.47
N HIS A 26 7.52 17.12 2.55
CA HIS A 26 6.07 17.04 2.72
C HIS A 26 5.71 17.31 4.18
N PRO A 27 4.70 18.15 4.47
CA PRO A 27 4.33 18.50 5.85
C PRO A 27 3.87 17.29 6.67
N LEU A 28 3.28 16.29 6.01
CA LEU A 28 2.83 15.03 6.64
C LEU A 28 3.83 13.88 6.46
N LYS A 29 5.13 14.18 6.36
CA LYS A 29 6.17 13.15 6.23
C LYS A 29 6.14 12.16 7.40
N ASP A 30 5.96 12.64 8.63
CA ASP A 30 5.94 11.79 9.82
C ASP A 30 4.72 10.85 9.83
N VAL A 31 3.57 11.33 9.35
CA VAL A 31 2.36 10.52 9.14
C VAL A 31 2.64 9.41 8.12
N LEU A 32 3.23 9.74 6.97
CA LEU A 32 3.58 8.75 5.96
C LEU A 32 4.58 7.71 6.47
N GLU A 33 5.57 8.13 7.26
CA GLU A 33 6.54 7.23 7.86
C GLU A 33 5.90 6.27 8.89
N ALA A 34 4.99 6.78 9.73
CA ALA A 34 4.25 5.96 10.69
C ALA A 34 3.35 4.94 9.98
N LEU A 35 2.60 5.37 8.96
CA LEU A 35 1.77 4.49 8.13
C LEU A 35 2.61 3.41 7.46
N ARG A 36 3.78 3.76 6.90
CA ARG A 36 4.73 2.81 6.32
C ARG A 36 5.12 1.72 7.31
N LYS A 37 5.49 2.10 8.54
CA LYS A 37 5.86 1.14 9.60
C LYS A 37 4.69 0.23 9.96
N ILE A 38 3.49 0.80 10.14
CA ILE A 38 2.29 0.04 10.49
C ILE A 38 1.96 -0.99 9.40
N ILE A 39 1.95 -0.58 8.13
CA ILE A 39 1.60 -1.46 7.00
C ILE A 39 2.60 -2.61 6.86
N LEU A 40 3.91 -2.33 6.95
CA LEU A 40 4.96 -3.35 6.88
C LEU A 40 4.93 -4.31 8.08
N SER A 41 4.48 -3.84 9.25
CA SER A 41 4.36 -4.67 10.45
C SER A 41 3.17 -5.63 10.42
N ALA A 42 2.20 -5.40 9.52
CA ALA A 42 0.95 -6.16 9.51
C ALA A 42 1.15 -7.62 9.08
N ASP A 43 2.08 -7.89 8.16
CA ASP A 43 2.40 -9.22 7.65
C ASP A 43 3.77 -9.22 6.94
N SER A 44 4.59 -10.26 7.17
CA SER A 44 5.94 -10.37 6.58
C SER A 44 5.95 -10.59 5.05
N GLY A 45 4.81 -10.94 4.46
CA GLY A 45 4.61 -11.06 3.03
C GLY A 45 4.33 -9.74 2.32
N ILE A 46 4.31 -8.61 3.06
CA ILE A 46 4.22 -7.27 2.47
C ILE A 46 5.60 -6.74 2.15
N GLY A 47 5.76 -6.26 0.92
CA GLY A 47 6.87 -5.41 0.51
C GLY A 47 6.37 -4.06 0.03
N GLU A 48 7.31 -3.17 -0.25
CA GLU A 48 7.04 -1.81 -0.68
C GLU A 48 7.93 -1.41 -1.85
N HIS A 49 7.48 -0.45 -2.64
CA HIS A 49 8.31 0.24 -3.63
C HIS A 49 7.71 1.62 -3.95
N ILE A 50 8.42 2.42 -4.76
CA ILE A 50 7.87 3.70 -5.23
C ILE A 50 6.97 3.48 -6.44
N LYS A 51 5.70 3.87 -6.28
CA LYS A 51 4.72 3.96 -7.37
C LYS A 51 4.08 5.34 -7.34
N TRP A 52 3.98 6.00 -8.50
CA TRP A 52 3.42 7.35 -8.63
C TRP A 52 4.02 8.35 -7.64
N ASN A 53 5.34 8.29 -7.44
CA ASN A 53 6.09 9.15 -6.54
C ASN A 53 5.64 9.06 -5.06
N ALA A 54 5.20 7.88 -4.61
CA ALA A 54 4.87 7.60 -3.21
C ALA A 54 5.19 6.14 -2.83
N PRO A 55 5.48 5.84 -1.54
CA PRO A 55 5.62 4.48 -1.04
C PRO A 55 4.31 3.71 -1.23
N SER A 56 4.34 2.58 -1.92
CA SER A 56 3.17 1.73 -2.17
C SER A 56 3.50 0.28 -1.84
N PHE A 57 2.48 -0.49 -1.43
CA PHE A 57 2.64 -1.77 -0.75
C PHE A 57 1.99 -2.89 -1.54
N LEU A 58 2.67 -4.03 -1.60
CA LEU A 58 2.28 -5.18 -2.39
C LEU A 58 2.65 -6.50 -1.71
N TYR A 59 1.93 -7.56 -2.08
CA TYR A 59 2.26 -8.91 -1.67
C TYR A 59 3.47 -9.46 -2.46
N THR A 60 4.51 -9.89 -1.74
CA THR A 60 5.78 -10.38 -2.31
C THR A 60 5.87 -11.89 -2.41
N GLY A 61 4.92 -12.63 -1.82
CA GLY A 61 4.88 -14.08 -1.89
C GLY A 61 4.48 -14.62 -3.28
N GLU A 62 4.46 -15.94 -3.41
CA GLU A 62 4.04 -16.61 -4.64
C GLU A 62 2.57 -16.28 -4.97
N MET A 63 2.29 -16.13 -6.27
CA MET A 63 0.93 -15.99 -6.76
C MET A 63 0.73 -16.83 -8.02
N ARG A 64 -0.50 -17.29 -8.26
CA ARG A 64 -0.99 -17.83 -9.53
C ARG A 64 -0.62 -16.90 -10.68
N ALA A 65 -0.49 -17.47 -11.88
CA ALA A 65 -0.25 -16.67 -13.07
C ALA A 65 -1.44 -15.73 -13.32
N PHE A 66 -1.16 -14.44 -13.52
CA PHE A 66 -2.14 -13.42 -13.88
C PHE A 66 -1.49 -12.39 -14.81
N ASP A 67 -2.30 -11.62 -15.55
CA ASP A 67 -1.76 -10.53 -16.39
C ASP A 67 -1.22 -9.41 -15.48
N PRO A 68 0.08 -9.04 -15.58
CA PRO A 68 0.66 -7.98 -14.76
C PRO A 68 -0.11 -6.64 -14.76
N LYS A 69 -0.89 -6.36 -15.82
CA LYS A 69 -1.74 -5.17 -15.94
C LYS A 69 -2.96 -5.18 -15.01
N GLU A 70 -3.28 -6.32 -14.40
CA GLU A 70 -4.36 -6.43 -13.41
C GLU A 70 -3.92 -6.00 -12.01
N TYR A 71 -2.62 -5.82 -11.78
CA TYR A 71 -2.05 -5.30 -10.52
C TYR A 71 -2.50 -6.05 -9.26
N LYS A 72 -2.86 -7.34 -9.36
CA LYS A 72 -3.45 -8.14 -8.28
C LYS A 72 -2.63 -8.18 -6.99
N ARG A 73 -1.30 -7.99 -7.07
CA ARG A 73 -0.39 -7.94 -5.90
C ARG A 73 -0.57 -6.72 -5.01
N TYR A 74 -1.08 -5.61 -5.55
CA TYR A 74 -1.10 -4.35 -4.82
C TYR A 74 -2.12 -4.38 -3.70
N VAL A 75 -1.65 -4.09 -2.50
CA VAL A 75 -2.47 -3.97 -1.29
C VAL A 75 -2.90 -2.53 -1.11
N ILE A 76 -1.93 -1.61 -1.12
CA ILE A 76 -2.15 -0.18 -0.95
C ILE A 76 -1.30 0.57 -1.97
N VAL A 77 -1.90 1.57 -2.62
CA VAL A 77 -1.18 2.56 -3.42
C VAL A 77 -1.34 3.92 -2.74
N SER A 78 -0.25 4.51 -2.27
CA SER A 78 -0.31 5.80 -1.59
C SER A 78 -0.39 6.95 -2.60
N ASN A 79 -1.10 8.01 -2.23
CA ASN A 79 -1.10 9.28 -2.95
C ASN A 79 -0.86 10.41 -1.94
N VAL A 80 0.19 11.18 -2.19
CA VAL A 80 0.68 12.28 -1.34
C VAL A 80 0.78 13.60 -2.12
N PHE A 81 0.04 13.71 -3.23
CA PHE A 81 0.07 14.92 -4.07
C PHE A 81 -0.59 16.11 -3.37
N GLN A 82 -1.78 15.88 -2.79
CA GLN A 82 -2.40 16.89 -1.94
C GLN A 82 -1.77 16.83 -0.56
N LYS A 83 -1.48 18.01 0.00
CA LYS A 83 -0.75 18.15 1.27
C LYS A 83 -1.67 18.21 2.51
N ASP A 84 -2.97 18.03 2.31
CA ASP A 84 -3.99 18.04 3.37
C ASP A 84 -4.05 16.73 4.14
N CYS A 85 -3.72 15.60 3.49
CA CYS A 85 -3.68 14.29 4.10
C CYS A 85 -2.82 13.31 3.29
N ILE A 86 -2.46 12.19 3.93
CA ILE A 86 -1.96 11.00 3.23
C ILE A 86 -3.16 10.16 2.81
N ARG A 87 -3.28 9.87 1.51
CA ARG A 87 -4.36 9.03 0.97
C ARG A 87 -3.82 7.63 0.68
N LEU A 88 -4.43 6.62 1.30
CA LEU A 88 -4.14 5.22 1.01
C LEU A 88 -5.26 4.66 0.12
N VAL A 89 -4.92 4.29 -1.11
CA VAL A 89 -5.85 3.66 -2.05
C VAL A 89 -5.77 2.15 -1.86
N PHE A 90 -6.89 1.51 -1.56
CA PHE A 90 -7.05 0.05 -1.54
C PHE A 90 -7.70 -0.37 -2.85
N PRO A 91 -6.96 -0.88 -3.86
CA PRO A 91 -7.51 -1.16 -5.18
C PRO A 91 -8.68 -2.14 -5.17
N SER A 92 -8.71 -3.05 -4.20
CA SER A 92 -9.79 -4.02 -3.98
C SER A 92 -10.47 -3.84 -2.63
N GLY A 93 -10.52 -2.59 -2.14
CA GLY A 93 -11.08 -2.28 -0.83
C GLY A 93 -12.54 -2.72 -0.64
N ALA A 94 -13.36 -2.78 -1.71
CA ALA A 94 -14.74 -3.24 -1.62
C ALA A 94 -14.89 -4.72 -1.20
N LYS A 95 -13.81 -5.50 -1.31
CA LYS A 95 -13.79 -6.89 -0.83
C LYS A 95 -13.44 -7.01 0.66
N ILE A 96 -13.00 -5.92 1.28
CA ILE A 96 -12.74 -5.85 2.71
C ILE A 96 -14.06 -5.46 3.39
N ASN A 97 -14.58 -6.35 4.23
CA ASN A 97 -15.73 -6.02 5.07
C ASN A 97 -15.27 -5.13 6.23
N ASP A 98 -15.20 -3.82 5.98
CA ASP A 98 -14.78 -2.85 6.98
C ASP A 98 -15.95 -2.42 7.88
N THR A 99 -15.89 -2.79 9.16
CA THR A 99 -16.81 -2.34 10.20
C THR A 99 -16.23 -1.24 11.08
N SER A 100 -14.99 -0.81 10.83
CA SER A 100 -14.27 0.18 11.64
C SER A 100 -14.50 1.63 11.20
N GLY A 101 -14.95 1.83 9.96
CA GLY A 101 -15.09 3.16 9.35
C GLY A 101 -13.78 3.73 8.81
N LEU A 102 -12.72 2.91 8.69
CA LEU A 102 -11.45 3.30 8.08
C LEU A 102 -11.60 3.60 6.58
N LEU A 103 -12.34 2.74 5.89
CA LEU A 103 -12.49 2.75 4.44
C LEU A 103 -13.70 3.60 4.04
N SER A 104 -13.44 4.50 3.09
CA SER A 104 -14.42 5.44 2.57
C SER A 104 -14.41 5.47 1.03
N GLY A 105 -15.44 6.11 0.48
CA GLY A 105 -15.69 6.18 -0.96
C GLY A 105 -16.33 4.91 -1.52
N ASP A 106 -17.07 5.06 -2.61
CA ASP A 106 -17.64 3.95 -3.36
C ASP A 106 -17.42 4.16 -4.85
N TYR A 107 -16.45 3.44 -5.41
CA TYR A 107 -16.04 3.55 -6.79
C TYR A 107 -16.42 2.28 -7.56
N ALA A 108 -16.80 2.44 -8.82
CA ALA A 108 -17.24 1.35 -9.69
C ALA A 108 -16.17 0.26 -9.92
N ASP A 109 -14.89 0.60 -9.78
CA ASP A 109 -13.77 -0.35 -9.86
C ASP A 109 -13.51 -1.11 -8.55
N GLY A 110 -14.31 -0.87 -7.52
CA GLY A 110 -14.22 -1.55 -6.23
C GLY A 110 -13.13 -1.01 -5.31
N ARG A 111 -12.45 0.09 -5.66
CA ARG A 111 -11.46 0.68 -4.74
C ARG A 111 -12.14 1.34 -3.53
N ARG A 112 -11.40 1.45 -2.43
CA ARG A 112 -11.76 2.25 -1.24
C ARG A 112 -10.56 3.07 -0.81
N LEU A 113 -10.81 4.14 -0.07
CA LEU A 113 -9.78 5.08 0.39
C LEU A 113 -9.76 5.18 1.91
N ALA A 114 -8.56 5.27 2.48
CA ALA A 114 -8.35 5.73 3.85
C ALA A 114 -7.56 7.05 3.83
N PHE A 115 -7.89 7.93 4.78
CA PHE A 115 -7.29 9.26 4.89
C PHE A 115 -6.71 9.47 6.28
N PHE A 116 -5.53 10.09 6.31
CA PHE A 116 -4.78 10.40 7.53
C PHE A 116 -4.24 11.82 7.46
N HIS A 117 -4.72 12.69 8.33
CA HIS A 117 -4.39 14.11 8.36
C HIS A 117 -3.28 14.42 9.36
N ASP A 118 -3.13 13.59 10.40
CA ASP A 118 -2.19 13.79 11.49
C ASP A 118 -1.86 12.47 12.19
N MET A 119 -1.02 12.55 13.24
CA MET A 119 -0.60 11.41 14.03
C MET A 119 -1.68 10.87 14.98
N GLU A 120 -2.68 11.69 15.34
CA GLU A 120 -3.79 11.25 16.20
C GLU A 120 -4.67 10.28 15.41
N GLU A 121 -4.98 10.59 14.16
CA GLU A 121 -5.70 9.68 13.28
C GLU A 121 -4.92 8.39 12.99
N VAL A 122 -3.59 8.48 12.87
CA VAL A 122 -2.74 7.28 12.72
C VAL A 122 -2.89 6.36 13.92
N ALA A 123 -2.74 6.90 15.13
CA ALA A 123 -2.85 6.13 16.36
C ALA A 123 -4.26 5.56 16.56
N ALA A 124 -5.31 6.36 16.32
CA ALA A 124 -6.69 5.94 16.49
C ALA A 124 -7.12 4.83 15.51
N LYS A 125 -6.55 4.82 14.29
CA LYS A 125 -6.92 3.88 13.22
C LYS A 125 -5.88 2.78 12.97
N GLU A 126 -4.83 2.68 13.80
CA GLU A 126 -3.71 1.73 13.61
C GLU A 126 -4.19 0.28 13.48
N GLU A 127 -4.99 -0.19 14.44
CA GLU A 127 -5.48 -1.56 14.46
C GLU A 127 -6.45 -1.82 13.30
N ALA A 128 -7.28 -0.85 12.94
CA ALA A 128 -8.14 -0.94 11.76
C ALA A 128 -7.32 -1.09 10.47
N LEU A 129 -6.23 -0.32 10.33
CA LEU A 129 -5.35 -0.38 9.16
C LEU A 129 -4.64 -1.75 9.06
N LYS A 130 -4.09 -2.24 10.18
CA LYS A 130 -3.48 -3.59 10.22
C LYS A 130 -4.49 -4.67 9.84
N ASN A 131 -5.71 -4.60 10.37
CA ASN A 131 -6.75 -5.57 10.08
C ASN A 131 -7.23 -5.51 8.62
N ALA A 132 -7.33 -4.32 8.02
CA ALA A 132 -7.64 -4.17 6.60
C ALA A 132 -6.57 -4.82 5.71
N VAL A 133 -5.28 -4.62 6.02
CA VAL A 133 -4.16 -5.25 5.29
C VAL A 133 -4.21 -6.77 5.41
N LYS A 134 -4.36 -7.31 6.63
CA LYS A 134 -4.47 -8.76 6.87
C LYS A 134 -5.68 -9.38 6.18
N THR A 135 -6.83 -8.73 6.25
CA THR A 135 -8.07 -9.19 5.61
C THR A 135 -7.90 -9.26 4.10
N TRP A 136 -7.30 -8.23 3.49
CA TRP A 136 -6.99 -8.23 2.07
C TRP A 136 -6.06 -9.40 1.69
N LEU A 137 -4.99 -9.65 2.45
CA LEU A 137 -4.07 -10.76 2.18
C LEU A 137 -4.72 -12.14 2.32
N ALA A 138 -5.71 -12.29 3.18
CA ALA A 138 -6.43 -13.54 3.38
C ALA A 138 -7.36 -13.88 2.19
N ILE A 139 -7.87 -12.86 1.49
CA ILE A 139 -8.75 -13.03 0.32
C ILE A 139 -8.01 -12.86 -1.01
N LEU A 140 -6.72 -12.57 -0.98
CA LEU A 140 -5.88 -12.49 -2.16
C LEU A 140 -5.78 -13.86 -2.82
N ASP A 141 -6.05 -13.93 -4.13
CA ASP A 141 -5.88 -15.15 -4.91
C ASP A 141 -4.38 -15.42 -5.15
N LYS A 142 -3.78 -16.15 -4.19
CA LYS A 142 -2.40 -16.63 -4.23
C LYS A 142 -2.27 -17.87 -5.11
#